data_AF-A0A521YAU2-F1
#
_entry.id   AF-A0A521YAU2-F1
#
_cell.length_a   1.000
_cell.length_b   1.000
_cell.length_c   1.000
_cell.angle_alpha   90.00
_cell.angle_beta   90.00
_cell.angle_gamma   90.00
#
_symmetry.space_group_name_H-M   'P 1'
#
loop_
_entity.id
_entity.type
_entity.pdbx_description
1 polymer ?
#
loop_
_entity_poly.entity_id
_entity_poly.type
_entity_poly.pdbx_seq_one_letter_code
_entity_poly.pdbx_strand_id
1 'polypeptide(L)'
;WRTERTSAAGFGGVLVVPTALMLVFRRKYPHWWFEWNREFSRFGARVSAYALLLRDEYPSTDEEQSVHLAIDEPDAVQLNRWLPLVKWFLAIPHYVVVILLLIGVVFTTFVAWLAIIITGRYPRSLFDYALGVERWCYRVSGYAFLLVTDRYPPFSLK
;
A
#
# COMPACT_ATOMS: atom_id res chain seq x y z
N TRP A 1 12.85 19.34 36.74
CA TRP A 1 12.64 19.08 35.31
C TRP A 1 11.44 18.16 35.15
N ARG A 2 10.35 18.68 34.60
CA ARG A 2 9.01 18.07 34.58
C ARG A 2 8.96 17.01 33.47
N THR A 3 8.73 15.76 33.84
CA THR A 3 8.53 14.63 32.93
C THR A 3 7.13 14.73 32.31
N GLU A 4 7.05 15.27 31.10
CA GLU A 4 5.86 15.11 30.27
C GLU A 4 5.83 13.68 29.73
N ARG A 5 4.90 12.87 30.25
CA ARG A 5 4.52 11.62 29.61
C ARG A 5 3.76 11.99 28.34
N THR A 6 4.46 12.03 27.22
CA THR A 6 3.81 12.02 25.91
C THR A 6 3.21 10.64 25.71
N SER A 7 1.89 10.56 25.89
CA SER A 7 1.09 9.39 25.55
C SER A 7 1.30 9.09 24.07
N ALA A 8 2.04 8.03 23.76
CA ALA A 8 2.20 7.52 22.41
C ALA A 8 0.84 6.98 21.93
N ALA A 9 0.07 7.83 21.25
CA ALA A 9 -1.12 7.41 20.52
C ALA A 9 -0.69 6.44 19.40
N GLY A 10 -1.37 5.30 19.30
CA GLY A 10 -1.02 4.20 18.40
C GLY A 10 -0.82 4.63 16.94
N PHE A 11 0.33 4.24 16.39
CA PHE A 11 0.88 4.69 15.10
C PHE A 11 0.12 4.26 13.84
N GLY A 12 -0.96 3.48 13.94
CA GLY A 12 -1.67 2.94 12.75
C GLY A 12 -2.71 3.86 12.12
N GLY A 13 -3.44 4.65 12.91
CA GLY A 13 -4.55 5.51 12.45
C GLY A 13 -4.16 6.95 12.12
N VAL A 14 -2.94 7.35 12.47
CA VAL A 14 -2.49 8.75 12.46
C VAL A 14 -2.13 9.23 11.04
N LEU A 15 -1.93 8.34 10.06
CA LEU A 15 -1.36 8.75 8.77
C LEU A 15 -2.37 9.22 7.70
N VAL A 16 -3.66 8.88 7.79
CA VAL A 16 -4.63 9.28 6.75
C VAL A 16 -5.59 10.37 7.21
N VAL A 17 -5.98 10.35 8.49
CA VAL A 17 -6.91 11.34 9.04
C VAL A 17 -6.39 12.78 8.89
N PRO A 18 -5.12 13.11 9.20
CA PRO A 18 -4.60 14.46 9.00
C PRO A 18 -4.59 14.89 7.54
N THR A 19 -4.25 13.97 6.62
CA THR A 19 -4.27 14.22 5.17
C THR A 19 -5.67 14.53 4.67
N ALA A 20 -6.66 13.73 5.08
CA ALA A 20 -8.06 13.94 4.75
C ALA A 20 -8.55 15.30 5.27
N LEU A 21 -8.22 15.65 6.53
CA LEU A 21 -8.57 16.94 7.11
C LEU A 21 -7.90 18.11 6.36
N MET A 22 -6.62 17.99 5.99
CA MET A 22 -5.93 19.01 5.20
C MET A 22 -6.54 19.19 3.80
N LEU A 23 -6.96 18.11 3.15
CA LEU A 23 -7.68 18.19 1.88
C LEU A 23 -9.06 18.85 2.03
N VAL A 24 -9.82 18.49 3.07
CA VAL A 24 -11.15 19.05 3.36
C VAL A 24 -11.08 20.55 3.67
N PHE A 25 -10.21 20.95 4.60
CA PHE A 25 -10.16 22.31 5.13
C PHE A 25 -9.23 23.25 4.36
N ARG A 26 -8.10 22.73 3.88
CA ARG A 26 -7.02 23.54 3.29
C ARG A 26 -6.80 23.27 1.79
N ARG A 27 -7.45 22.25 1.20
CA ARG A 27 -7.20 21.80 -0.19
C ARG A 27 -5.71 21.67 -0.51
N LYS A 28 -4.94 21.23 0.48
CA LYS A 28 -3.49 21.11 0.39
C LYS A 28 -3.09 19.71 0.80
N TYR A 29 -2.28 19.08 -0.02
CA TYR A 29 -1.58 17.87 0.34
C TYR A 29 -0.17 18.27 0.80
N PRO A 30 0.21 18.09 2.08
CA PRO A 30 1.55 18.46 2.52
C PRO A 30 2.62 17.59 1.85
N HIS A 31 3.59 18.22 1.18
CA HIS A 31 4.68 17.52 0.47
C HIS A 31 5.43 16.52 1.37
N TRP A 32 5.85 16.95 2.56
CA TRP A 32 6.56 16.06 3.50
C TRP A 32 5.75 14.82 3.90
N TRP A 33 4.42 14.94 3.96
CA TRP A 33 3.52 13.83 4.27
C TRP A 33 3.36 12.90 3.08
N PHE A 34 3.31 13.47 1.87
CA PHE A 34 3.32 12.71 0.63
C PHE A 34 4.60 11.90 0.50
N GLU A 35 5.75 12.53 0.73
CA GLU A 35 7.06 11.88 0.71
C GLU A 35 7.13 10.74 1.72
N TRP A 36 6.71 10.97 2.96
CA TRP A 36 6.62 9.90 3.97
C TRP A 36 5.76 8.73 3.49
N ASN A 37 4.54 9.02 3.04
CA ASN A 37 3.61 8.01 2.55
C ASN A 37 4.16 7.24 1.33
N ARG A 38 4.87 7.94 0.44
CA ARG A 38 5.50 7.37 -0.76
C ARG A 38 6.63 6.43 -0.40
N GLU A 39 7.57 6.87 0.44
CA GLU A 39 8.71 6.04 0.85
C GLU A 39 8.25 4.86 1.71
N PHE A 40 7.29 5.06 2.61
CA PHE A 40 6.69 3.97 3.37
C PHE A 40 6.03 2.92 2.46
N SER A 41 5.32 3.36 1.42
CA SER A 41 4.70 2.46 0.44
C SER A 41 5.75 1.68 -0.38
N ARG A 42 6.86 2.33 -0.76
CA ARG A 42 7.99 1.69 -1.44
C ARG A 42 8.69 0.66 -0.56
N PHE A 43 8.95 1.01 0.69
CA PHE A 43 9.51 0.08 1.66
C PHE A 43 8.58 -1.11 1.89
N GLY A 44 7.28 -0.85 2.08
CA GLY A 44 6.26 -1.90 2.17
C GLY A 44 6.27 -2.83 0.95
N ALA A 45 6.50 -2.30 -0.25
CA ALA A 45 6.51 -3.08 -1.48
C ALA A 45 7.73 -4.00 -1.56
N ARG A 46 8.87 -3.55 -1.03
CA ARG A 46 10.08 -4.36 -0.91
C ARG A 46 9.88 -5.46 0.13
N VAL A 47 9.28 -5.13 1.28
CA VAL A 47 8.96 -6.09 2.33
C VAL A 47 7.98 -7.14 1.84
N SER A 48 6.93 -6.75 1.12
CA SER A 48 5.97 -7.70 0.54
C SER A 48 6.62 -8.57 -0.53
N ALA A 49 7.43 -8.00 -1.42
CA ALA A 49 8.17 -8.76 -2.43
C ALA A 49 9.10 -9.81 -1.81
N TYR A 50 9.79 -9.46 -0.71
CA TYR A 50 10.63 -10.39 0.04
C TYR A 50 9.79 -11.46 0.76
N ALA A 51 8.75 -11.05 1.50
CA ALA A 51 7.90 -11.97 2.26
C ALA A 51 7.14 -12.97 1.38
N LEU A 52 6.77 -12.55 0.17
CA LEU A 52 6.10 -13.40 -0.83
C LEU A 52 7.08 -14.19 -1.70
N LEU A 53 8.37 -14.13 -1.39
CA LEU A 53 9.47 -14.79 -2.10
C LEU A 53 9.57 -14.38 -3.59
N LEU A 54 9.05 -13.20 -3.95
CA LEU A 54 9.16 -12.64 -5.29
C LEU A 54 10.57 -12.12 -5.56
N ARG A 55 11.31 -11.80 -4.51
CA ARG A 55 12.71 -11.39 -4.52
C ARG A 55 13.44 -11.98 -3.32
N ASP A 56 14.67 -12.44 -3.56
CA ASP A 56 15.55 -12.99 -2.52
C ASP A 56 16.45 -11.93 -1.86
N GLU A 57 16.28 -10.65 -2.25
CA GLU A 57 17.05 -9.53 -1.74
C GLU A 57 16.39 -8.96 -0.48
N TYR A 58 17.16 -8.80 0.60
CA TYR A 58 16.65 -8.25 1.86
C TYR A 58 16.19 -6.80 1.64
N PRO A 59 15.00 -6.40 2.16
CA PRO A 59 14.45 -5.07 1.94
C PRO A 59 15.29 -3.99 2.65
N SER A 60 15.93 -3.13 1.87
CA SER A 60 16.68 -1.99 2.38
C SER A 60 15.75 -0.79 2.61
N THR A 61 16.04 -0.03 3.67
CA THR A 61 15.31 1.20 4.03
C THR A 61 15.75 2.39 3.20
N ASP A 62 17.02 2.45 2.82
CA ASP A 62 17.65 3.67 2.28
C ASP A 62 18.25 3.47 0.89
N GLU A 63 18.55 2.22 0.51
CA GLU A 63 19.11 1.91 -0.81
C GLU A 63 18.01 1.79 -1.87
N GLU A 64 18.34 2.17 -3.11
CA GLU A 64 17.47 1.98 -4.25
C GLU A 64 17.51 0.51 -4.69
N GLN A 65 16.33 -0.11 -4.80
CA GLN A 65 16.19 -1.53 -5.13
C GLN A 65 15.23 -1.71 -6.32
N SER A 66 15.27 -2.89 -6.94
CA SER A 66 14.54 -3.20 -8.19
C SER A 66 13.01 -3.01 -8.14
N VAL A 67 12.41 -2.92 -6.94
CA VAL A 67 10.98 -2.65 -6.75
C VAL A 67 10.73 -1.14 -6.83
N HIS A 68 10.32 -0.68 -8.01
CA HIS A 68 10.02 0.72 -8.27
C HIS A 68 8.51 0.94 -8.22
N LEU A 69 8.04 1.62 -7.18
CA LEU A 69 6.67 2.13 -7.10
C LEU A 69 6.70 3.62 -7.47
N ALA A 70 6.21 3.93 -8.67
CA ALA A 70 5.98 5.30 -9.12
C ALA A 70 4.62 5.76 -8.58
N ILE A 71 4.65 6.71 -7.64
CA ILE A 71 3.46 7.42 -7.15
C ILE A 71 3.69 8.87 -7.50
N ASP A 72 2.89 9.39 -8.42
CA ASP A 72 2.93 10.79 -8.80
C ASP A 72 2.31 11.65 -7.70
N GLU A 73 2.89 12.83 -7.47
CA GLU A 73 2.35 13.76 -6.51
C GLU A 73 1.00 14.31 -7.00
N PRO A 74 -0.07 14.23 -6.19
CA PRO A 74 -1.38 14.67 -6.63
C PRO A 74 -1.50 16.20 -6.60
N ASP A 75 -2.10 16.74 -7.66
CA ASP A 75 -2.57 18.13 -7.67
C ASP A 75 -3.76 18.27 -6.71
N ALA A 76 -3.50 18.73 -5.48
CA ALA A 76 -4.50 18.87 -4.43
C ALA A 76 -5.70 19.78 -4.81
N VAL A 77 -5.52 20.65 -5.80
CA VAL A 77 -6.56 21.54 -6.35
C VAL A 77 -7.57 20.76 -7.22
N GLN A 78 -7.12 19.70 -7.89
CA GLN A 78 -7.97 18.85 -8.74
C GLN A 78 -8.73 17.81 -7.93
N LEU A 79 -8.25 17.47 -6.73
CA LEU A 79 -8.91 16.53 -5.82
C LEU A 79 -10.18 17.14 -5.19
N ASN A 80 -11.24 16.35 -5.13
CA ASN A 80 -12.48 16.76 -4.51
C ASN A 80 -12.34 16.75 -2.97
N ARG A 81 -12.60 17.91 -2.35
CA ARG A 81 -12.44 18.14 -0.91
C ARG A 81 -13.25 17.20 -0.01
N TRP A 82 -14.43 16.75 -0.45
CA TRP A 82 -15.35 15.97 0.39
C TRP A 82 -15.24 14.46 0.14
N LEU A 83 -14.67 14.08 -1.00
CA LEU A 83 -14.55 12.68 -1.38
C LEU A 83 -13.77 11.84 -0.36
N PRO A 84 -12.64 12.30 0.23
CA PRO A 84 -11.86 11.51 1.19
C PRO A 84 -12.67 10.90 2.34
N LEU A 85 -13.75 11.56 2.79
CA LEU A 85 -14.62 11.03 3.84
C LEU A 85 -15.47 9.84 3.37
N VAL A 86 -15.92 9.88 2.11
CA VAL A 86 -16.80 8.86 1.51
C VAL A 86 -15.98 7.72 0.88
N LYS A 87 -14.73 7.98 0.48
CA LYS A 87 -13.86 6.97 -0.15
C LYS A 87 -13.72 5.69 0.66
N TRP A 88 -13.65 5.80 1.99
CA TRP A 88 -13.58 4.65 2.90
C TRP A 88 -14.77 3.73 2.79
N PHE A 89 -15.97 4.29 2.64
CA PHE A 89 -17.19 3.51 2.46
C PHE A 89 -17.23 2.85 1.08
N LEU A 90 -16.83 3.59 0.03
CA LEU A 90 -16.72 3.07 -1.33
C LEU A 90 -15.65 1.96 -1.48
N ALA A 91 -14.64 1.96 -0.61
CA ALA A 91 -13.58 0.95 -0.58
C ALA A 91 -13.97 -0.33 0.19
N ILE A 92 -15.12 -0.36 0.89
CA ILE A 92 -15.58 -1.55 1.63
C ILE A 92 -15.63 -2.80 0.75
N PRO A 93 -16.23 -2.76 -0.46
CA PRO A 93 -16.25 -3.93 -1.34
C PRO A 93 -14.84 -4.40 -1.73
N HIS A 94 -13.89 -3.47 -1.90
CA HIS A 94 -12.51 -3.81 -2.17
C HIS A 94 -11.85 -4.52 -1.01
N TYR A 95 -12.06 -4.07 0.23
CA TYR A 95 -11.47 -4.72 1.41
C TYR A 95 -11.91 -6.18 1.53
N VAL A 96 -13.19 -6.47 1.28
CA VAL A 96 -13.70 -7.84 1.32
C VAL A 96 -12.99 -8.73 0.28
N VAL A 97 -12.84 -8.24 -0.96
CA VAL A 97 -12.20 -9.03 -2.02
C VAL A 97 -10.69 -9.16 -1.79
N VAL A 98 -10.02 -8.08 -1.36
CA VAL A 98 -8.59 -8.10 -1.06
C VAL A 98 -8.29 -9.07 0.08
N ILE A 99 -9.09 -9.10 1.15
CA ILE A 99 -8.92 -10.07 2.24
C ILE A 99 -9.01 -11.51 1.71
N LEU A 100 -10.00 -11.79 0.86
CA LEU A 100 -10.14 -13.12 0.26
C LEU A 100 -8.95 -13.49 -0.63
N LEU A 101 -8.45 -12.53 -1.41
CA LEU A 101 -7.27 -12.73 -2.24
C LEU A 101 -5.98 -12.93 -1.44
N LEU A 102 -5.82 -12.19 -0.33
CA LEU A 102 -4.69 -12.32 0.59
C LEU A 102 -4.63 -13.72 1.20
N ILE A 103 -5.78 -14.32 1.51
CA ILE A 103 -5.84 -15.73 1.93
C ILE A 103 -5.25 -16.63 0.83
N GLY A 104 -5.66 -16.42 -0.43
CA GLY A 104 -5.05 -17.10 -1.57
C GLY A 104 -3.54 -16.89 -1.66
N VAL A 105 -3.06 -15.66 -1.41
CA VAL A 105 -1.63 -15.34 -1.44
C VAL A 105 -0.87 -16.19 -0.42
N VAL A 106 -1.34 -16.29 0.82
CA VAL A 106 -0.72 -17.13 1.86
C VAL A 106 -0.56 -18.58 1.39
N PHE A 107 -1.62 -19.15 0.81
CA PHE A 107 -1.55 -20.51 0.26
C PHE A 107 -0.55 -20.60 -0.90
N THR A 108 -0.58 -19.66 -1.85
CA THR A 108 0.35 -19.66 -2.98
C THR A 108 1.80 -19.48 -2.55
N THR A 109 2.09 -18.68 -1.53
CA THR A 109 3.43 -18.48 -0.99
C THR A 109 3.95 -19.77 -0.36
N PHE A 110 3.12 -20.49 0.39
CA PHE A 110 3.49 -21.78 0.94
C PHE A 110 3.80 -22.82 -0.15
N VAL A 111 2.96 -22.89 -1.19
CA VAL A 111 3.20 -23.77 -2.35
C VAL A 111 4.46 -23.34 -3.12
N ALA A 112 4.67 -22.04 -3.31
CA ALA A 112 5.86 -21.51 -3.99
C ALA A 112 7.14 -21.86 -3.22
N TRP A 113 7.13 -21.74 -1.89
CA TRP A 113 8.25 -22.13 -1.03
C TRP A 113 8.62 -23.60 -1.22
N LEU A 114 7.64 -24.50 -1.21
CA LEU A 114 7.86 -25.93 -1.50
C LEU A 114 8.39 -26.15 -2.92
N ALA A 115 7.80 -25.46 -3.91
CA ALA A 115 8.21 -25.57 -5.31
C ALA A 115 9.66 -25.10 -5.52
N ILE A 116 10.09 -24.03 -4.84
CA ILE A 116 11.46 -23.53 -4.91
C ILE A 116 12.44 -24.54 -4.30
N ILE A 117 12.11 -25.17 -3.18
CA ILE A 117 13.00 -26.18 -2.57
C ILE A 117 13.20 -27.39 -3.50
N ILE A 118 12.13 -27.82 -4.19
CA ILE A 118 12.19 -29.00 -5.06
C ILE A 118 12.79 -28.68 -6.44
N THR A 119 12.40 -27.56 -7.05
CA THR A 119 12.71 -27.24 -8.45
C THR A 119 13.74 -26.12 -8.61
N GLY A 120 14.06 -25.40 -7.53
CA GLY A 120 14.91 -24.20 -7.56
C GLY A 120 14.27 -23.01 -8.29
N ARG A 121 12.98 -23.06 -8.64
CA ARG A 121 12.31 -22.05 -9.46
C ARG A 121 10.95 -21.67 -8.90
N TYR A 122 10.65 -20.37 -8.95
CA TYR A 122 9.34 -19.86 -8.60
C TYR A 122 8.32 -20.14 -9.73
N PRO A 123 7.19 -20.82 -9.46
CA PRO A 123 6.17 -21.06 -10.49
C PRO A 123 5.55 -19.74 -11.00
N ARG A 124 5.64 -19.48 -12.31
CA ARG A 124 5.18 -18.20 -12.90
C ARG A 124 3.71 -17.88 -12.60
N SER A 125 2.83 -18.88 -12.57
CA SER A 125 1.40 -18.66 -12.27
C SER A 125 1.16 -18.11 -10.86
N LEU A 126 1.92 -18.60 -9.87
CA LEU A 126 1.83 -18.13 -8.48
C LEU A 126 2.42 -16.72 -8.36
N PHE A 127 3.50 -16.46 -9.10
CA PHE A 127 4.14 -15.14 -9.16
C PHE A 127 3.18 -14.09 -9.72
N ASP A 128 2.55 -14.37 -10.85
CA ASP A 128 1.60 -13.46 -11.51
C ASP A 128 0.37 -13.19 -10.63
N TYR A 129 -0.10 -14.21 -9.90
CA TYR A 129 -1.18 -14.06 -8.93
C TYR A 129 -0.78 -13.14 -7.77
N ALA A 130 0.32 -13.44 -7.08
CA ALA A 130 0.80 -12.67 -5.94
C ALA A 130 1.08 -11.20 -6.34
N LEU A 131 1.75 -11.00 -7.47
CA LEU A 131 2.01 -9.66 -8.01
C LEU A 131 0.72 -8.91 -8.37
N GLY A 132 -0.27 -9.59 -8.93
CA GLY A 132 -1.54 -8.99 -9.26
C GLY A 132 -2.33 -8.55 -8.03
N VAL A 133 -2.28 -9.34 -6.95
CA VAL A 133 -2.90 -8.99 -5.66
C VAL A 133 -2.20 -7.78 -5.05
N GLU A 134 -0.86 -7.76 -5.00
CA GLU A 134 -0.08 -6.63 -4.52
C GLU A 134 -0.39 -5.34 -5.29
N ARG A 135 -0.40 -5.38 -6.63
CA ARG A 135 -0.80 -4.24 -7.47
C ARG A 135 -2.19 -3.73 -7.13
N TRP A 136 -3.13 -4.65 -6.87
CA TRP A 136 -4.47 -4.26 -6.48
C TRP A 136 -4.50 -3.62 -5.09
N CYS A 137 -3.79 -4.17 -4.11
CA CYS A 137 -3.60 -3.56 -2.79
C CYS A 137 -3.09 -2.12 -2.93
N TYR A 138 -2.05 -1.88 -3.74
CA TYR A 138 -1.53 -0.53 -3.97
C TYR A 138 -2.52 0.42 -4.64
N ARG A 139 -3.37 -0.06 -5.57
CA ARG A 139 -4.45 0.76 -6.16
C ARG A 139 -5.49 1.16 -5.12
N VAL A 140 -5.90 0.23 -4.26
CA VAL A 140 -6.86 0.50 -3.18
C VAL A 140 -6.24 1.45 -2.16
N SER A 141 -4.96 1.25 -1.80
CA SER A 141 -4.20 2.15 -0.95
C SER A 141 -4.09 3.56 -1.54
N GLY A 142 -3.76 3.67 -2.84
CA GLY A 142 -3.72 4.92 -3.59
C GLY A 142 -5.01 5.73 -3.50
N TYR A 143 -6.14 5.05 -3.65
CA TYR A 143 -7.47 5.64 -3.60
C TYR A 143 -7.91 6.01 -2.16
N ALA A 144 -7.86 5.05 -1.24
CA ALA A 144 -8.50 5.17 0.07
C ALA A 144 -7.59 5.75 1.17
N PHE A 145 -6.28 5.44 1.14
CA PHE A 145 -5.35 5.79 2.23
C PHE A 145 -4.36 6.89 1.84
N LEU A 146 -3.76 6.80 0.66
CA LEU A 146 -2.85 7.81 0.15
C LEU A 146 -3.59 9.03 -0.43
N LEU A 147 -4.87 8.86 -0.79
CA LEU A 147 -5.73 9.93 -1.32
C LEU A 147 -5.13 10.67 -2.54
N VAL A 148 -4.32 9.96 -3.33
CA VAL A 148 -3.61 10.51 -4.50
C VAL A 148 -4.51 10.59 -5.73
N THR A 149 -5.58 9.80 -5.77
CA THR A 149 -6.51 9.79 -6.90
C THR A 149 -7.96 9.69 -6.46
N ASP A 150 -8.84 10.40 -7.16
CA ASP A 150 -10.30 10.30 -7.01
C ASP A 150 -10.93 9.23 -7.91
N ARG A 151 -10.14 8.61 -8.80
CA ARG A 151 -10.63 7.58 -9.71
C ARG A 151 -10.81 6.26 -8.96
N TYR A 152 -12.02 5.73 -8.98
CA TYR A 152 -12.34 4.45 -8.34
C TYR A 152 -11.53 3.30 -8.97
N PRO A 153 -10.82 2.48 -8.16
CA PRO A 153 -9.95 1.44 -8.69
C PRO A 153 -10.76 0.28 -9.27
N PRO A 154 -10.40 -0.23 -10.47
CA PRO A 154 -11.09 -1.38 -11.05
C PRO A 154 -10.81 -2.66 -10.24
N PHE A 155 -11.79 -3.56 -10.20
CA PHE A 155 -11.62 -4.91 -9.65
C PHE A 155 -10.82 -5.77 -10.63
N SER A 156 -9.50 -5.62 -10.61
CA SER A 156 -8.59 -6.31 -11.52
C SER A 156 -7.31 -6.69 -10.81
N LEU A 157 -6.63 -7.71 -11.33
CA LEU A 157 -5.29 -8.14 -10.92
C LEU A 157 -4.21 -7.68 -11.91
N LYS A 158 -4.59 -7.05 -13.03
CA LYS A 158 -3.63 -6.55 -14.03
C LYS A 158 -3.11 -5.17 -13.66
#